data_AF-A0A7X6XQT6-F1
#
_entry.id   AF-A0A7X6XQT6-F1
#
_cell.length_a   1.000
_cell.length_b   1.000
_cell.length_c   1.000
_cell.angle_alpha   90.00
_cell.angle_beta   90.00
_cell.angle_gamma   90.00
#
_symmetry.space_group_name_H-M   'P 1'
#
loop_
_entity.id
_entity.type
_entity.pdbx_description
1 polymer ?
#
loop_
_entity_poly.entity_id
_entity_poly.type
_entity_poly.pdbx_seq_one_letter_code
_entity_poly.pdbx_strand_id
1 'polypeptide(L)'
;MTVDAVEVMEEIVTEEPMRNHNHDLIQVLSEKLDGAVRYEVYHEDAEGACEECQKIWEEIKQDDLRHIEMLRNEIIRHVHNNTFD
;
A
#
# COMPACT_ATOMS: atom_id res chain seq x y z
N MET A 1 43.10 -12.12 11.17
CA MET A 1 42.05 -12.60 10.26
C MET A 1 41.01 -11.51 10.22
N THR A 2 41.07 -10.66 9.20
CA THR A 2 40.08 -9.61 8.95
C THR A 2 38.98 -10.26 8.13
N VAL A 3 37.83 -10.50 8.75
CA VAL A 3 36.63 -10.90 8.01
C VAL A 3 36.22 -9.68 7.20
N ASP A 4 36.24 -9.80 5.88
CA ASP A 4 35.84 -8.71 4.99
C ASP A 4 34.35 -8.45 5.20
N ALA A 5 33.97 -7.20 5.43
CA ALA A 5 32.57 -6.80 5.58
C ALA A 5 31.70 -7.15 4.36
N VAL A 6 32.35 -7.47 3.23
CA VAL A 6 31.74 -7.93 1.98
C VAL A 6 31.21 -9.37 2.11
N GLU A 7 31.88 -10.28 2.83
CA GLU A 7 31.40 -11.65 3.05
C GLU A 7 30.12 -11.68 3.92
N VAL A 8 30.00 -10.73 4.86
CA VAL A 8 28.86 -10.66 5.78
C VAL A 8 27.58 -10.15 5.10
N MET A 9 27.71 -9.48 3.95
CA MET A 9 26.55 -8.93 3.22
C MET A 9 25.82 -9.96 2.35
N GLU A 10 26.45 -11.09 1.99
CA GLU A 10 25.80 -12.13 1.18
C GLU A 10 24.84 -13.02 2.01
N GLU A 11 24.92 -13.00 3.34
CA GLU A 11 24.23 -13.97 4.20
C GLU A 11 22.87 -13.51 4.75
N ILE A 12 22.30 -12.41 4.25
CA ILE A 12 21.01 -11.86 4.75
C ILE A 12 19.85 -12.05 3.76
N VAL A 13 20.10 -12.47 2.52
CA VAL A 13 19.02 -12.69 1.54
C VAL A 13 18.59 -14.15 1.58
N THR A 14 17.67 -14.47 2.49
CA THR A 14 17.16 -15.84 2.68
C THR A 14 15.96 -16.17 1.79
N GLU A 15 15.37 -15.20 1.09
CA GLU A 15 14.21 -15.38 0.22
C GLU A 15 14.43 -14.75 -1.17
N GLU A 16 13.92 -15.38 -2.22
CA GLU A 16 13.89 -14.76 -3.55
C GLU A 16 13.00 -13.50 -3.49
N PRO A 17 13.44 -12.36 -4.06
CA PRO A 17 12.67 -11.13 -4.03
C PRO A 17 11.36 -11.31 -4.79
N MET A 18 10.26 -10.93 -4.14
CA MET A 18 8.93 -10.89 -4.75
C MET A 18 8.99 -10.18 -6.11
N ARG A 19 8.32 -10.75 -7.11
CA ARG A 19 8.28 -10.10 -8.44
C ARG A 19 7.66 -8.73 -8.33
N ASN A 20 8.22 -7.77 -9.07
CA ASN A 20 7.81 -6.36 -9.05
C ASN A 20 6.28 -6.19 -9.12
N HIS A 21 5.59 -6.88 -10.03
CA HIS A 21 4.13 -6.75 -10.14
C HIS A 21 3.32 -7.18 -8.90
N ASN A 22 3.80 -8.12 -8.07
CA ASN A 22 3.15 -8.49 -6.81
C ASN A 22 3.47 -7.46 -5.72
N HIS A 23 4.73 -7.05 -5.65
CA HIS A 23 5.18 -6.02 -4.72
C HIS A 23 4.45 -4.70 -4.96
N ASP A 24 4.30 -4.28 -6.22
CA ASP A 24 3.66 -3.03 -6.61
C ASP A 24 2.18 -3.01 -6.20
N LEU A 25 1.47 -4.14 -6.29
CA LEU A 25 0.09 -4.26 -5.81
C LEU A 25 -0.01 -4.06 -4.30
N ILE A 26 0.90 -4.66 -3.52
CA ILE A 26 0.93 -4.54 -2.06
C ILE A 26 1.30 -3.12 -1.66
N GLN A 27 2.32 -2.54 -2.30
CA GLN A 27 2.80 -1.20 -2.01
C GLN A 27 1.68 -0.17 -2.19
N VAL A 28 1.00 -0.20 -3.35
CA VAL A 28 -0.10 0.73 -3.62
C VAL A 28 -1.30 0.45 -2.71
N LEU A 29 -1.60 -0.81 -2.41
CA LEU A 29 -2.66 -1.13 -1.44
C LEU A 29 -2.35 -0.54 -0.07
N SER A 30 -1.11 -0.67 0.40
CA SER A 30 -0.66 -0.10 1.67
C SER A 30 -0.81 1.42 1.69
N GLU A 31 -0.34 2.11 0.66
CA GLU A 31 -0.45 3.57 0.55
C GLU A 31 -1.89 4.06 0.58
N LYS A 32 -2.81 3.35 -0.10
CA LYS A 32 -4.23 3.71 -0.14
C LYS A 32 -4.95 3.46 1.17
N LEU A 33 -4.67 2.34 1.84
CA LEU A 33 -5.21 2.08 3.18
C LEU A 33 -4.79 3.19 4.15
N ASP A 34 -3.53 3.56 4.09
CA ASP A 34 -2.95 4.66 4.86
C ASP A 34 -3.62 6.02 4.55
N GLY A 35 -3.91 6.29 3.28
CA GLY A 35 -4.63 7.48 2.84
C GLY A 35 -6.06 7.52 3.37
N ALA A 36 -6.81 6.44 3.17
CA ALA A 36 -8.22 6.31 3.55
C ALA A 36 -8.48 6.58 5.04
N VAL A 37 -7.54 6.18 5.91
CA VAL A 37 -7.61 6.47 7.35
C VAL A 37 -7.42 7.96 7.63
N ARG A 38 -6.48 8.62 6.94
CA ARG A 38 -6.16 10.04 7.17
C ARG A 38 -7.22 10.99 6.61
N TYR A 39 -7.93 10.61 5.54
CA TYR A 39 -8.97 11.45 4.96
C TYR A 39 -10.12 11.72 5.92
N GLU A 40 -10.41 10.82 6.86
CA GLU A 40 -11.38 11.09 7.93
C GLU A 40 -10.94 12.29 8.79
N VAL A 41 -9.68 12.28 9.22
CA VAL A 41 -9.11 13.39 10.02
C VAL A 41 -9.13 14.69 9.22
N TYR A 42 -8.80 14.65 7.93
CA TYR A 42 -8.81 15.85 7.09
C TYR A 42 -10.22 16.37 6.82
N HIS A 43 -11.20 15.47 6.75
CA HIS A 43 -12.61 15.83 6.67
C HIS A 43 -13.06 16.53 7.96
N GLU A 44 -12.76 15.94 9.13
CA GLU A 44 -13.03 16.52 10.45
C GLU A 44 -12.37 17.90 10.63
N ASP A 45 -11.11 18.06 10.21
CA ASP A 45 -10.38 19.34 10.27
C ASP A 45 -11.02 20.45 9.41
N ALA A 46 -11.75 20.07 8.36
CA ALA A 46 -12.48 20.99 7.50
C ALA A 46 -13.91 21.28 7.98
N GLU A 47 -14.36 20.62 9.05
CA GLU A 47 -15.71 20.79 9.61
C GLU A 47 -15.93 22.22 10.11
N GLY A 48 -17.01 22.86 9.66
CA GLY A 48 -17.34 24.25 10.00
C GLY A 48 -16.42 25.32 9.39
N ALA A 49 -15.27 24.94 8.82
CA ALA A 49 -14.32 25.86 8.20
C ALA A 49 -14.45 25.92 6.67
N CYS A 50 -14.59 24.78 6.00
CA CYS A 50 -14.72 24.72 4.54
C CYS A 50 -15.50 23.49 4.06
N GLU A 51 -16.74 23.70 3.60
CA GLU A 51 -17.61 22.63 3.10
C GLU A 51 -17.06 21.95 1.84
N GLU A 52 -16.39 22.71 0.97
CA GLU A 52 -15.83 22.15 -0.27
C GLU A 52 -14.65 21.22 0.02
N CYS A 53 -13.81 21.55 1.00
CA CYS A 53 -12.74 20.67 1.44
C CYS A 53 -13.29 19.36 2.01
N GLN A 54 -14.36 19.40 2.82
CA GLN A 54 -15.04 18.19 3.30
C GLN A 54 -15.50 17.30 2.13
N LYS A 55 -16.17 17.89 1.14
CA LYS A 55 -16.64 17.14 -0.04
C LYS A 55 -15.49 16.48 -0.80
N ILE A 56 -14.38 17.21 -0.99
CA ILE A 56 -13.18 16.67 -1.65
C ILE A 56 -12.61 15.48 -0.87
N TRP A 57 -12.49 15.57 0.46
CA TRP A 57 -11.94 14.47 1.25
C TRP A 57 -12.85 13.25 1.27
N GLU A 58 -14.16 13.45 1.33
CA GLU A 58 -15.13 12.37 1.21
C GLU A 58 -15.04 11.69 -0.18
N GLU A 59 -14.98 12.46 -1.27
CA GLU A 59 -14.86 11.93 -2.63
C GLU A 59 -13.57 11.14 -2.84
N ILE A 60 -12.42 11.69 -2.41
CA ILE A 60 -11.13 11.00 -2.47
C ILE A 60 -11.15 9.70 -1.68
N LYS A 61 -11.76 9.70 -0.48
CA LYS A 61 -11.88 8.51 0.35
C LYS A 61 -12.72 7.43 -0.34
N GLN A 62 -13.86 7.79 -0.92
CA GLN A 62 -14.69 6.84 -1.66
C GLN A 62 -13.94 6.26 -2.86
N ASP A 63 -13.18 7.08 -3.59
CA ASP A 63 -12.36 6.63 -4.70
C ASP A 63 -11.29 5.63 -4.28
N ASP A 64 -10.57 5.92 -3.20
CA ASP A 64 -9.54 5.02 -2.70
C ASP A 64 -10.11 3.74 -2.06
N LEU A 65 -11.30 3.77 -1.46
CA LEU A 65 -12.00 2.55 -1.05
C LEU A 65 -12.30 1.63 -2.24
N ARG A 66 -12.73 2.19 -3.38
CA ARG A 66 -12.91 1.40 -4.62
C ARG A 66 -11.59 0.81 -5.11
N HIS A 67 -10.52 1.60 -5.12
CA HIS A 67 -9.20 1.12 -5.53
C HIS A 67 -8.65 0.04 -4.58
N ILE A 68 -8.85 0.17 -3.26
CA ILE A 68 -8.49 -0.84 -2.26
C ILE A 68 -9.16 -2.18 -2.57
N GLU A 69 -10.46 -2.16 -2.90
CA GLU A 69 -11.18 -3.38 -3.28
C GLU A 69 -10.62 -4.01 -4.56
N MET A 70 -10.33 -3.21 -5.59
CA MET A 70 -9.71 -3.68 -6.83
C MET A 70 -8.35 -4.36 -6.57
N LEU A 71 -7.47 -3.72 -5.81
CA LEU A 71 -6.14 -4.23 -5.49
C LEU A 71 -6.21 -5.49 -4.64
N ARG A 72 -7.08 -5.49 -3.62
CA ARG A 72 -7.32 -6.67 -2.77
C ARG A 72 -7.76 -7.86 -3.60
N ASN A 73 -8.71 -7.66 -4.53
CA ASN A 73 -9.24 -8.73 -5.35
C ASN A 73 -8.18 -9.30 -6.31
N GLU A 74 -7.31 -8.45 -6.88
CA GLU A 74 -6.22 -8.92 -7.74
C GLU A 74 -5.15 -9.70 -6.95
N ILE A 75 -4.78 -9.24 -5.75
CA ILE A 75 -3.88 -9.98 -4.86
C ILE A 75 -4.46 -11.35 -4.52
N ILE A 76 -5.76 -11.42 -4.15
CA ILE A 76 -6.45 -12.69 -3.89
C ILE A 76 -6.39 -13.61 -5.12
N ARG A 77 -6.57 -13.05 -6.32
CA ARG A 77 -6.47 -13.80 -7.58
C ARG A 77 -5.06 -14.36 -7.78
N HIS A 78 -4.01 -13.59 -7.53
CA HIS A 78 -2.62 -14.06 -7.64
C HIS A 78 -2.32 -15.19 -6.65
N VAL A 79 -2.80 -15.06 -5.40
CA VAL A 79 -2.69 -16.10 -4.37
C VAL A 79 -3.40 -17.39 -4.82
N HIS A 80 -4.66 -17.29 -5.29
CA HIS A 80 -5.40 -18.45 -5.75
C HIS A 80 -4.78 -19.15 -6.97
N ASN A 81 -4.13 -18.39 -7.85
CA ASN A 81 -3.47 -18.92 -9.05
C ASN A 81 -2.04 -19.41 -8.78
N ASN A 82 -1.53 -19.33 -7.55
CA ASN A 82 -0.13 -19.59 -7.19
C ASN A 82 0.87 -18.74 -8.02
N THR A 83 0.50 -17.49 -8.32
CA THR A 83 1.35 -16.51 -9.01
C THR A 83 1.75 -15.33 -8.11
N PHE A 84 1.54 -15.47 -6.80
CA PHE A 84 1.99 -14.53 -5.79
C PHE A 84 3.40 -14.94 -5.33
N ASP A 85 4.37 -14.55 -6.16
CA ASP A 85 5.79 -14.91 -6.10
C ASP A 85 6.72 -13.70 -6.24
#